data_AF-A0A7V5Q050-F1
#
_entry.id   AF-A0A7V5Q050-F1
#
_cell.length_a   1.000
_cell.length_b   1.000
_cell.length_c   1.000
_cell.angle_alpha   90.00
_cell.angle_beta   90.00
_cell.angle_gamma   90.00
#
_symmetry.space_group_name_H-M   'P 1'
#
loop_
_entity.id
_entity.type
_entity.pdbx_description
1 polymer ?
#
loop_
_entity_poly.entity_id
_entity_poly.type
_entity_poly.pdbx_seq_one_letter_code
_entity_poly.pdbx_strand_id
1 'polypeptide(L)'
;MTTLSAAPYSTEEFEAFLDRRDEPTWLIERRRAAWRHFLELDWPSRSEEEWMRTDIRMFHPERYSLPGSEPTALEANAPTGELALESVAGRVISLDSLPLISEV
;
A
#
# COMPACT_ATOMS: atom_id res chain seq x y z
N MET A 1 -7.35 25.56 -2.73
CA MET A 1 -8.06 24.72 -3.73
C MET A 1 -7.00 23.81 -4.32
N THR A 2 -6.82 22.62 -3.73
CA THR A 2 -5.72 21.71 -4.08
C THR A 2 -6.22 20.75 -5.16
N THR A 3 -5.71 20.90 -6.38
CA THR A 3 -5.99 19.99 -7.49
C THR A 3 -5.19 18.70 -7.27
N LEU A 4 -5.86 17.59 -7.00
CA LEU A 4 -5.26 16.25 -6.98
C LEU A 4 -5.02 15.84 -8.45
N SER A 5 -3.82 16.13 -8.98
CA SER A 5 -3.46 15.95 -10.39
C SER A 5 -2.41 14.85 -10.57
N ALA A 6 -2.70 13.67 -10.04
CA ALA A 6 -2.08 12.41 -10.44
C ALA A 6 -3.16 11.35 -10.18
N ALA A 7 -3.45 10.48 -11.15
CA ALA A 7 -4.26 9.30 -10.90
C ALA A 7 -3.43 8.42 -9.95
N PRO A 8 -3.74 8.40 -8.66
CA PRO A 8 -2.83 7.87 -7.64
C PRO A 8 -2.77 6.33 -7.64
N TYR A 9 -3.57 5.71 -8.51
CA TYR A 9 -3.69 4.27 -8.71
C TYR A 9 -3.47 3.91 -10.20
N SER A 10 -2.42 4.45 -10.82
CA SER A 10 -2.05 4.20 -12.22
C SER A 10 -0.95 3.16 -12.36
N THR A 11 -0.73 2.67 -13.59
CA THR A 11 0.36 1.73 -13.89
C THR A 11 1.74 2.38 -13.65
N GLU A 12 1.88 3.67 -13.92
CA GLU A 12 3.12 4.41 -13.68
C GLU A 12 3.45 4.47 -12.17
N GLU A 13 2.46 4.79 -11.33
CA GLU A 13 2.62 4.78 -9.87
C GLU A 13 2.90 3.37 -9.33
N PHE A 14 2.30 2.34 -9.95
CA PHE A 14 2.57 0.94 -9.61
C PHE A 14 4.01 0.52 -9.92
N GLU A 15 4.55 0.85 -11.09
CA GLU A 15 5.96 0.55 -11.41
C GLU A 15 6.91 1.36 -10.51
N ALA A 16 6.62 2.64 -10.24
CA ALA A 16 7.38 3.44 -9.28
C ALA A 16 7.32 2.85 -7.85
N PHE A 17 6.22 2.22 -7.46
CA PHE A 17 6.10 1.48 -6.21
C PHE A 17 6.98 0.22 -6.17
N LEU A 18 7.11 -0.50 -7.29
CA LEU A 18 7.99 -1.66 -7.39
C LEU A 18 9.46 -1.25 -7.34
N ASP A 19 9.84 -0.21 -8.09
CA ASP A 19 11.23 0.27 -8.18
C ASP A 19 11.79 0.78 -6.84
N ARG A 20 10.93 1.27 -5.95
CA ARG A 20 11.32 1.69 -4.60
C ARG A 20 11.64 0.54 -3.65
N ARG A 21 11.41 -0.71 -4.06
CA ARG A 21 11.55 -1.90 -3.20
C ARG A 21 12.63 -2.84 -3.73
N ASP A 22 13.46 -3.34 -2.81
CA ASP A 22 14.39 -4.42 -3.11
C ASP A 22 13.70 -5.78 -2.92
N GLU A 23 12.86 -6.14 -3.89
CA GLU A 23 12.12 -7.41 -3.89
C GLU A 23 12.77 -8.43 -4.86
N PRO A 24 12.77 -9.72 -4.53
CA PRO A 24 13.30 -10.73 -5.43
C PRO A 24 12.46 -10.81 -6.71
N THR A 25 13.11 -11.13 -7.84
CA THR A 25 12.48 -11.12 -9.18
C THR A 25 11.17 -11.90 -9.25
N TRP A 26 11.09 -13.07 -8.61
CA TRP A 26 9.88 -13.90 -8.62
C TRP A 26 8.67 -13.19 -7.98
N LEU A 27 8.90 -12.29 -7.03
CA LEU A 27 7.84 -11.54 -6.35
C LEU A 27 7.37 -10.37 -7.20
N ILE A 28 8.32 -9.63 -7.80
CA ILE A 28 8.04 -8.53 -8.74
C ILE A 28 7.16 -9.05 -9.89
N GLU A 29 7.52 -10.18 -10.50
CA GLU A 29 6.76 -10.77 -11.60
C GLU A 29 5.33 -11.18 -11.17
N ARG A 30 5.17 -11.71 -9.96
CA ARG A 30 3.84 -12.02 -9.41
C ARG A 30 3.00 -10.78 -9.19
N ARG A 31 3.59 -9.68 -8.73
CA ARG A 31 2.87 -8.40 -8.56
C ARG A 31 2.42 -7.85 -9.90
N ARG A 32 3.29 -7.83 -10.91
CA ARG A 32 2.93 -7.41 -12.28
C ARG A 32 1.81 -8.27 -12.87
N ALA A 33 1.88 -9.59 -12.68
CA ALA A 33 0.82 -10.49 -13.14
C ALA A 33 -0.53 -10.18 -12.47
N ALA A 34 -0.54 -9.97 -11.15
CA ALA A 34 -1.74 -9.59 -10.42
C ALA A 34 -2.28 -8.21 -10.84
N TRP A 35 -1.40 -7.23 -11.07
CA TRP A 35 -1.77 -5.90 -11.54
C TRP A 35 -2.45 -5.93 -12.90
N ARG A 36 -1.87 -6.65 -13.88
CA ARG A 36 -2.51 -6.82 -15.19
C ARG A 36 -3.88 -7.48 -15.05
N HIS A 37 -3.98 -8.54 -14.25
CA HIS A 37 -5.25 -9.24 -14.06
C HIS A 37 -6.32 -8.34 -13.43
N PHE A 38 -5.92 -7.51 -12.46
CA PHE A 38 -6.79 -6.51 -11.87
C PHE A 38 -7.31 -5.49 -12.90
N LEU A 39 -6.46 -5.01 -13.81
CA LEU A 39 -6.85 -4.08 -14.88
C LEU A 39 -7.76 -4.71 -15.94
N GLU A 40 -7.61 -6.03 -16.17
CA GLU A 40 -8.42 -6.79 -17.13
C GLU A 40 -9.79 -7.20 -16.58
N LEU A 41 -9.94 -7.28 -15.25
CA LEU A 41 -11.18 -7.69 -14.60
C LEU A 41 -12.14 -6.50 -14.44
N ASP A 42 -13.39 -6.74 -14.79
CA ASP A 42 -14.47 -5.81 -14.47
C ASP A 42 -14.68 -5.73 -12.95
N TRP A 43 -15.14 -4.56 -12.50
CA TRP A 43 -15.49 -4.38 -11.09
C TRP A 43 -16.70 -5.24 -10.73
N PRO A 44 -16.65 -5.96 -9.60
CA PRO A 44 -17.72 -6.89 -9.28
C PRO A 44 -19.05 -6.17 -9.04
N SER A 45 -20.10 -6.87 -9.43
CA SER A 45 -21.47 -6.41 -9.41
C SER A 45 -22.27 -7.16 -8.35
N ARG A 46 -23.35 -6.53 -7.85
CA ARG A 46 -24.23 -7.18 -6.86
C ARG A 46 -25.04 -8.36 -7.41
N SER A 47 -25.00 -8.60 -8.72
CA SER A 47 -25.61 -9.78 -9.35
C SER A 47 -24.79 -11.05 -9.18
N GLU A 48 -23.50 -10.92 -8.83
CA GLU A 48 -22.65 -12.06 -8.50
C GLU A 48 -22.95 -12.53 -7.06
N GLU A 49 -23.10 -13.84 -6.87
CA GLU A 49 -23.53 -14.45 -5.61
C GLU A 49 -22.61 -14.06 -4.44
N GLU A 50 -21.30 -14.02 -4.71
CA GLU A 50 -20.24 -13.65 -3.79
C GLU A 50 -20.33 -12.18 -3.32
N TRP A 51 -20.95 -11.31 -4.11
CA TRP A 51 -21.03 -9.86 -3.88
C TRP A 51 -22.42 -9.36 -3.50
N MET A 52 -23.43 -10.24 -3.44
CA MET A 52 -24.82 -9.86 -3.12
C MET A 52 -24.95 -9.09 -1.79
N ARG A 53 -24.10 -9.43 -0.81
CA ARG A 53 -24.13 -8.92 0.57
C ARG A 53 -23.04 -7.88 0.87
N THR A 54 -22.16 -7.58 -0.08
CA THR A 54 -21.04 -6.65 0.12
C THR A 54 -21.16 -5.47 -0.84
N ASP A 55 -21.50 -4.30 -0.32
CA ASP A 55 -21.63 -3.09 -1.15
C ASP A 55 -20.28 -2.37 -1.27
N ILE A 56 -19.65 -2.49 -2.43
CA ILE A 56 -18.36 -1.87 -2.75
C ILE A 56 -18.49 -0.65 -3.67
N ARG A 57 -19.71 -0.16 -3.94
CA ARG A 57 -19.92 0.93 -4.92
C ARG A 57 -19.28 2.25 -4.50
N MET A 58 -19.09 2.45 -3.19
CA MET A 58 -18.42 3.63 -2.65
C MET A 58 -16.89 3.46 -2.57
N PHE A 59 -16.39 2.26 -2.83
CA PHE A 59 -14.95 2.03 -2.90
C PHE A 59 -14.45 2.44 -4.27
N HIS A 60 -13.69 3.53 -4.31
CA HIS A 60 -13.09 4.07 -5.51
C HIS A 60 -11.57 3.96 -5.40
N PRO A 61 -10.94 2.89 -5.92
CA PRO A 61 -9.48 2.68 -5.84
C PRO A 61 -8.67 3.89 -6.30
N GLU A 62 -9.14 4.54 -7.37
CA GLU A 62 -8.61 5.78 -7.97
C GLU A 62 -8.48 6.96 -7.00
N ARG A 63 -9.09 6.91 -5.81
CA ARG A 63 -8.98 7.97 -4.79
C ARG A 63 -7.89 7.73 -3.76
N TYR A 64 -7.25 6.56 -3.81
CA TYR A 64 -6.22 6.16 -2.86
C TYR A 64 -4.85 6.13 -3.55
N SER A 65 -3.82 6.57 -2.84
CA SER A 65 -2.44 6.52 -3.30
C SER A 65 -1.70 5.32 -2.76
N LEU A 66 -0.72 4.84 -3.52
CA LEU A 66 0.20 3.83 -3.05
C LEU A 66 1.11 4.41 -1.95
N PRO A 67 1.46 3.60 -0.92
CA PRO A 67 2.36 4.03 0.15
C PRO A 67 3.71 4.56 -0.35
N GLY A 68 4.17 5.65 0.27
CA GLY A 68 5.47 6.29 0.02
C GLY A 68 5.56 7.13 -1.26
N SER A 69 4.42 7.59 -1.81
CA SER A 69 4.43 8.70 -2.76
C SER A 69 4.97 10.00 -2.12
N GLU A 70 4.90 10.11 -0.79
CA GLU A 70 5.50 11.17 0.05
C GLU A 70 5.85 10.57 1.43
N PRO A 71 6.86 11.08 2.17
CA PRO A 71 7.07 10.72 3.58
C PRO A 71 5.83 11.14 4.35
N THR A 72 5.07 10.16 4.81
CA THR A 72 3.78 10.43 5.45
C THR A 72 4.05 10.98 6.85
N ALA A 73 3.29 11.99 7.29
CA ALA A 73 3.33 12.52 8.65
C ALA A 73 3.18 11.43 9.75
N LEU A 74 2.80 10.21 9.38
CA LEU A 74 2.75 9.02 10.22
C LEU A 74 4.13 8.46 10.58
N GLU A 75 5.16 8.63 9.74
CA GLU A 75 6.56 8.30 10.09
C GLU A 75 7.05 9.19 11.24
N ALA A 76 6.69 10.48 11.20
CA ALA A 76 7.00 11.45 12.25
C ALA A 76 6.20 11.24 13.55
N ASN A 77 5.05 10.54 13.46
CA ASN A 77 4.16 10.24 14.59
C ASN A 77 4.13 8.73 14.92
N ALA A 78 5.12 7.96 14.47
CA ALA A 78 5.18 6.55 14.76
C ALA A 78 5.12 6.36 16.28
N PRO A 79 4.21 5.52 16.81
CA PRO A 79 4.01 5.43 18.24
C PRO A 79 5.28 4.93 18.91
N THR A 80 5.76 5.69 19.89
CA THR A 80 6.77 5.21 20.82
C THR A 80 6.15 4.06 21.59
N GLY A 81 6.54 2.82 21.26
CA GLY A 81 6.05 1.63 21.95
C GLY A 81 6.28 1.75 23.46
N GLU A 82 5.35 1.28 24.28
CA GLU A 82 5.40 1.43 25.74
C GLU A 82 6.69 0.83 26.36
N LEU A 83 7.22 -0.21 25.73
CA LEU A 83 8.48 -0.85 26.09
C LEU A 83 9.73 -0.03 25.74
N ALA A 84 9.62 1.04 24.94
CA ALA A 84 10.74 1.91 24.59
C ALA A 84 11.28 2.71 25.79
N LEU A 85 10.56 2.73 26.91
CA LEU A 85 11.00 3.31 28.18
C LEU A 85 11.86 2.36 29.02
N GLU A 86 12.00 1.10 28.59
CA GLU A 86 12.80 0.06 29.23
C GLU A 86 14.00 -0.34 28.35
N SER A 87 14.97 -1.04 28.93
CA SER A 87 16.15 -1.56 28.21
C SER A 87 15.75 -2.72 27.31
N VAL A 88 15.35 -2.44 26.07
CA VAL A 88 15.04 -3.47 25.06
C VAL A 88 16.29 -3.87 24.29
N ALA A 89 16.44 -5.16 23.99
CA ALA A 89 17.52 -5.72 23.19
C ALA A 89 17.35 -5.52 21.65
N GLY A 90 16.46 -4.62 21.24
CA GLY A 90 16.20 -4.32 19.83
C GLY A 90 14.75 -3.90 19.55
N ARG A 91 14.55 -3.18 18.45
CA ARG A 91 13.24 -2.65 18.05
C ARG A 91 13.12 -2.59 16.53
N VAL A 92 11.99 -3.07 16.02
CA VAL A 92 11.63 -2.94 14.61
C VAL A 92 10.29 -2.22 14.48
N ILE A 93 10.25 -1.14 13.71
CA ILE A 93 9.02 -0.47 13.29
C ILE A 93 8.89 -0.63 11.79
N SER A 94 7.77 -1.18 11.33
CA SER A 94 7.44 -1.25 9.92
C SER A 94 6.15 -0.48 9.65
N LEU A 95 6.17 0.31 8.58
CA LEU A 95 5.01 1.00 8.04
C LEU A 95 4.84 0.58 6.59
N ASP A 96 3.64 0.17 6.21
CA ASP A 96 3.30 -0.21 4.82
C ASP A 96 4.25 -1.25 4.20
N SER A 97 4.73 -2.18 5.04
CA SER A 97 5.72 -3.22 4.71
C SER A 97 7.13 -2.70 4.39
N LEU A 98 7.43 -1.45 4.71
CA LEU A 98 8.78 -0.88 4.70
C LEU A 98 9.32 -0.82 6.15
N PRO A 99 10.58 -1.20 6.40
CA PRO A 99 11.20 -0.97 7.70
C PRO A 99 11.53 0.52 7.87
N LEU A 100 10.99 1.15 8.92
CA LEU A 100 11.30 2.54 9.29
C LEU A 100 12.44 2.62 10.30
N ILE A 101 12.41 1.75 11.32
CA ILE A 101 13.44 1.66 12.36
C ILE A 101 13.79 0.18 12.54
N SER A 102 15.09 -0.12 12.59
CA SER A 102 15.63 -1.42 12.97
C SER A 102 16.85 -1.21 13.84
N GLU A 103 16.66 -1.29 15.15
CA GLU A 103 17.70 -1.20 16.16
C GLU A 103 17.94 -2.62 16.73
N VAL A 104 19.20 -3.04 16.81
CA VAL A 104 19.65 -4.31 17.43
C VAL A 104 20.50 -3.97 18.64
#